data_AF-A0A428R7T4-F1
#
_entry.id   AF-A0A428R7T4-F1
#
_cell.length_a   1.000
_cell.length_b   1.000
_cell.length_c   1.000
_cell.angle_alpha   90.00
_cell.angle_beta   90.00
_cell.angle_gamma   90.00
#
_symmetry.space_group_name_H-M   'P 1'
#
loop_
_entity.id
_entity.type
_entity.pdbx_description
1 polymer ?
#
loop_
_entity_poly.entity_id
_entity_poly.type
_entity_poly.pdbx_seq_one_letter_code
_entity_poly.pdbx_strand_id
1 'polypeptide(L)'
;MLQPGSLIDEQAGVEHNGIEINLLASFGIPTAQNSASQVPATTDPRFESFLWHPPLPWDEIPSTDTPIEQTELLNNNHGSNSTLALADLSLDTSFSLGPSSTVSEGILGNDEDWVKYVYGFPQMMLKAGTYPPFVHPTVYRCSEGQVLEALAIAFCCLGSYNAAMNSSQHFAHALINKERDQLVKDFPRVCSSQSEVWVLASVHAMCIYQIVSFFGPSGEQARNAQLQQPWLLKMTRHLARLHKQSTSLCEPTWWESWALGETIRRTILLVNTINCLSCRVGRQDLYLYEPLDENLVSNLPLPALTTLWGAKSATEWETRKLLMADPDLGA
;
A
#
# COMPACT_ATOMS: atom_id res chain seq x y z
N MET A 1 43.91 -58.92 8.01
CA MET A 1 44.82 -58.92 6.85
C MET A 1 44.03 -59.30 5.61
N LEU A 2 44.16 -58.48 4.56
CA LEU A 2 43.96 -58.75 3.12
C LEU A 2 42.52 -58.89 2.54
N GLN A 3 42.10 -57.81 1.88
CA GLN A 3 41.35 -57.74 0.61
C GLN A 3 42.18 -58.35 -0.58
N PRO A 4 41.75 -58.43 -1.87
CA PRO A 4 40.65 -57.72 -2.58
C PRO A 4 39.87 -58.53 -3.66
N GLY A 5 38.88 -57.89 -4.29
CA GLY A 5 38.31 -58.30 -5.58
C GLY A 5 37.30 -57.28 -6.11
N SER A 6 37.67 -56.56 -7.18
CA SER A 6 36.88 -55.51 -7.85
C SER A 6 35.96 -56.07 -8.94
N LEU A 7 34.80 -55.44 -9.16
CA LEU A 7 34.18 -55.34 -10.49
C LEU A 7 33.28 -54.10 -10.57
N ILE A 8 33.49 -53.38 -11.67
CA ILE A 8 32.81 -52.20 -12.24
C ILE A 8 31.57 -52.78 -12.98
N ASP A 9 30.39 -52.18 -13.16
CA ASP A 9 30.01 -50.82 -13.58
C ASP A 9 28.47 -50.64 -13.40
N GLU A 10 28.03 -49.41 -13.68
CA GLU A 10 26.76 -49.00 -14.28
C GLU A 10 25.73 -48.20 -13.44
N GLN A 11 25.37 -47.08 -14.05
CA GLN A 11 24.71 -45.88 -13.58
C GLN A 11 23.18 -46.02 -13.43
N ALA A 12 22.58 -45.25 -12.52
CA ALA A 12 21.42 -44.41 -12.82
C ALA A 12 21.17 -43.43 -11.67
N GLY A 13 21.40 -42.14 -11.93
CA GLY A 13 21.02 -41.05 -11.05
C GLY A 13 19.52 -40.75 -11.12
N VAL A 14 18.94 -40.38 -9.99
CA VAL A 14 17.63 -39.72 -9.92
C VAL A 14 17.88 -38.36 -9.28
N GLU A 15 18.02 -37.34 -10.12
CA GLU A 15 18.02 -35.94 -9.68
C GLU A 15 16.58 -35.54 -9.34
N HIS A 16 16.40 -35.04 -8.12
CA HIS A 16 15.17 -34.36 -7.71
C HIS A 16 15.11 -33.00 -8.39
N ASN A 17 14.26 -32.87 -9.41
CA ASN A 17 13.82 -31.57 -9.94
C ASN A 17 12.94 -30.87 -8.90
N GLY A 18 13.56 -30.11 -8.00
CA GLY A 18 12.88 -29.07 -7.24
C GLY A 18 12.53 -27.93 -8.18
N ILE A 19 11.23 -27.69 -8.38
CA ILE A 19 10.74 -26.49 -9.07
C ILE A 19 10.95 -25.32 -8.11
N GLU A 20 12.07 -24.62 -8.22
CA GLU A 20 12.24 -23.28 -7.64
C GLU A 20 11.38 -22.29 -8.45
N ILE A 21 10.22 -21.93 -7.91
CA ILE A 21 9.41 -20.83 -8.44
C ILE A 21 10.08 -19.53 -8.00
N ASN A 22 10.85 -18.91 -8.90
CA ASN A 22 11.46 -17.61 -8.67
C ASN A 22 10.41 -16.50 -8.86
N LEU A 23 9.63 -16.24 -7.81
CA LEU A 23 8.54 -15.25 -7.77
C LEU A 23 9.00 -13.81 -8.10
N LEU A 24 10.29 -13.50 -8.00
CA LEU A 24 10.84 -12.20 -8.37
C LEU A 24 10.79 -11.93 -9.89
N ALA A 25 10.80 -12.97 -10.72
CA ALA A 25 10.68 -12.84 -12.17
C ALA A 25 9.27 -12.48 -12.64
N SER A 26 8.24 -12.71 -11.81
CA SER A 26 6.84 -12.37 -12.12
C SER A 26 6.51 -10.88 -11.92
N PHE A 27 7.42 -10.11 -11.31
CA PHE A 27 7.23 -8.68 -11.03
C PHE A 27 8.06 -7.75 -11.93
N GLY A 28 8.74 -8.27 -12.96
CA GLY A 28 9.42 -7.44 -13.97
C GLY A 28 10.56 -6.57 -13.41
N ILE A 29 11.16 -6.93 -12.27
CA ILE A 29 12.32 -6.22 -11.73
C ILE A 29 13.57 -6.69 -12.50
N PRO A 30 14.33 -5.78 -13.15
CA PRO A 30 15.58 -6.16 -13.80
C PRO A 30 16.59 -6.65 -12.76
N THR A 31 16.92 -7.94 -12.79
CA THR A 31 18.11 -8.46 -12.10
C THR A 31 19.35 -7.92 -12.82
N ALA A 32 20.13 -7.11 -12.13
CA ALA A 32 21.37 -6.57 -12.67
C ALA A 32 22.39 -7.71 -12.89
N GLN A 33 22.49 -8.18 -14.14
CA GLN A 33 23.67 -8.90 -14.62
C GLN A 33 24.51 -8.00 -15.51
N ASN A 34 25.78 -7.90 -15.14
CA ASN A 34 26.86 -7.22 -15.85
C ASN A 34 26.82 -7.43 -17.37
N SER A 35 26.83 -6.33 -18.12
CA SER A 35 27.39 -6.29 -19.47
C SER A 35 27.82 -4.86 -19.78
N ALA A 36 29.14 -4.67 -19.87
CA ALA A 36 29.76 -3.44 -20.29
C ALA A 36 29.35 -3.12 -21.74
N SER A 37 28.80 -1.92 -21.96
CA SER A 37 28.78 -1.30 -23.28
C SER A 37 28.79 0.22 -23.13
N GLN A 38 29.86 0.83 -23.64
CA GLN A 38 30.08 2.27 -23.68
C GLN A 38 29.27 2.91 -24.80
N VAL A 39 28.49 3.96 -24.51
CA VAL A 39 28.07 5.00 -25.47
C VAL A 39 27.86 6.34 -24.71
N PRO A 40 27.83 7.52 -25.38
CA PRO A 40 28.76 8.61 -25.12
C PRO A 40 28.17 9.71 -24.21
N ALA A 41 29.06 10.42 -23.51
CA ALA A 41 28.72 11.56 -22.68
C ALA A 41 28.19 12.73 -23.53
N THR A 42 26.93 13.10 -23.33
CA THR A 42 26.41 14.43 -23.67
C THR A 42 26.17 15.19 -22.37
N THR A 43 27.15 16.00 -21.99
CA THR A 43 27.07 16.93 -20.87
C THR A 43 26.27 18.17 -21.28
N ASP A 44 24.99 18.25 -20.89
CA ASP A 44 24.24 19.53 -20.83
C ASP A 44 24.47 20.12 -19.42
N PRO A 45 25.17 21.26 -19.28
CA PRO A 45 25.60 21.79 -17.99
C PRO A 45 24.49 22.51 -17.20
N ARG A 46 23.20 22.32 -17.53
CA ARG A 46 22.08 23.02 -16.86
C ARG A 46 21.37 22.26 -15.75
N PHE A 47 21.84 21.06 -15.39
CA PHE A 47 21.15 20.22 -14.38
C PHE A 47 22.06 19.66 -13.27
N GLU A 48 23.32 20.09 -13.16
CA GLU A 48 24.24 19.59 -12.11
C GLU A 48 24.08 20.23 -10.71
N SER A 49 22.99 20.94 -10.42
CA SER A 49 22.84 21.62 -9.12
C SER A 49 21.50 21.41 -8.42
N PHE A 50 20.86 20.27 -8.58
CA PHE A 50 19.82 19.82 -7.65
C PHE A 50 20.31 18.63 -6.83
N LEU A 51 21.14 18.93 -5.83
CA LEU A 51 21.31 18.04 -4.69
C LEU A 51 20.01 18.10 -3.88
N TRP A 52 19.14 17.12 -4.10
CA TRP A 52 18.02 16.89 -3.19
C TRP A 52 18.59 16.42 -1.85
N HIS A 53 18.46 17.25 -0.82
CA HIS A 53 18.74 16.85 0.55
C HIS A 53 17.47 16.18 1.11
N PRO A 54 17.54 14.94 1.63
CA PRO A 54 16.42 14.35 2.32
C PRO A 54 16.02 15.28 3.48
N PRO A 55 14.71 15.51 3.73
CA PRO A 55 14.29 16.21 4.93
C PRO A 55 14.85 15.45 6.14
N LEU A 56 15.42 16.21 7.09
CA LEU A 56 16.11 15.72 8.28
C LEU A 56 15.37 14.54 8.96
N PRO A 57 16.10 13.65 9.64
CA PRO A 57 15.49 12.74 10.61
C PRO A 57 14.56 13.54 11.53
N TRP A 58 13.36 13.03 11.80
CA TRP A 58 12.35 13.75 12.59
C TRP A 58 12.85 14.15 13.99
N ASP A 59 13.89 13.47 14.47
CA ASP A 59 14.51 13.67 15.78
C ASP A 59 15.39 14.95 15.85
N GLU A 60 15.56 15.69 14.74
CA GLU A 60 16.45 16.86 14.64
C GLU A 60 15.77 18.18 14.26
N ILE A 61 14.42 18.25 14.19
CA ILE A 61 13.72 19.50 13.86
C ILE A 61 13.52 20.33 15.14
N PRO A 62 14.12 21.54 15.29
CA PRO A 62 13.81 22.42 16.41
C PRO A 62 12.36 22.90 16.31
N SER A 63 11.63 22.87 17.43
CA SER A 63 10.28 23.42 17.54
C SER A 63 10.26 24.87 17.04
N THR A 64 9.50 25.12 15.97
CA THR A 64 9.39 26.45 15.36
C THR A 64 8.04 27.06 15.71
N ASP A 65 7.98 27.69 16.89
CA ASP A 65 7.05 28.79 17.13
C ASP A 65 7.68 30.06 16.53
N THR A 66 7.52 30.28 15.22
CA THR A 66 7.47 31.63 14.61
C THR A 66 6.83 31.58 13.22
N PRO A 67 5.99 32.57 12.85
CA PRO A 67 5.23 32.58 11.60
C PRO A 67 6.07 33.15 10.44
N ILE A 68 5.99 32.54 9.26
CA ILE A 68 6.63 33.07 8.03
C ILE A 68 5.55 33.47 7.01
N GLU A 69 5.73 34.69 6.51
CA GLU A 69 4.91 35.42 5.55
C GLU A 69 4.83 34.75 4.18
N GLN A 70 3.67 34.91 3.54
CA GLN A 70 3.37 34.48 2.17
C GLN A 70 3.99 35.46 1.16
N THR A 71 4.62 34.93 0.11
CA THR A 71 4.94 35.71 -1.09
C THR A 71 4.41 34.99 -2.32
N GLU A 72 3.50 35.67 -3.02
CA GLU A 72 2.94 35.32 -4.33
C GLU A 72 4.01 35.40 -5.44
N LEU A 73 3.99 34.50 -6.43
CA LEU A 73 4.45 34.80 -7.80
C LEU A 73 3.79 33.87 -8.86
N LEU A 74 2.82 34.46 -9.57
CA LEU A 74 2.53 34.47 -11.03
C LEU A 74 2.79 33.26 -11.95
N ASN A 75 1.66 32.67 -12.37
CA ASN A 75 1.17 32.30 -13.72
C ASN A 75 2.06 32.45 -14.99
N ASN A 76 2.08 31.43 -15.87
CA ASN A 76 1.72 31.54 -17.31
C ASN A 76 1.69 30.19 -18.10
N ASN A 77 0.74 30.13 -19.04
CA ASN A 77 0.28 29.07 -19.99
C ASN A 77 1.39 28.49 -20.92
N HIS A 78 1.25 27.42 -21.75
CA HIS A 78 0.16 26.78 -22.51
C HIS A 78 0.67 25.43 -23.10
N GLY A 79 -0.20 24.43 -23.38
CA GLY A 79 0.13 23.34 -24.32
C GLY A 79 -0.69 22.03 -24.21
N SER A 80 -1.76 21.94 -24.99
CA SER A 80 -2.52 20.77 -25.50
C SER A 80 -1.71 19.46 -25.67
N ASN A 81 -2.16 18.20 -25.55
CA ASN A 81 -3.44 17.50 -25.76
C ASN A 81 -3.38 16.08 -25.13
N SER A 82 -4.56 15.51 -24.77
CA SER A 82 -5.05 14.14 -25.10
C SER A 82 -5.83 13.53 -23.94
N THR A 83 -7.15 13.65 -24.04
CA THR A 83 -8.17 13.21 -23.08
C THR A 83 -8.56 11.76 -23.40
N LEU A 84 -8.34 10.82 -22.48
CA LEU A 84 -9.04 9.54 -22.46
C LEU A 84 -10.10 9.61 -21.37
N ALA A 85 -11.36 9.74 -21.78
CA ALA A 85 -12.51 9.80 -20.90
C ALA A 85 -12.81 8.41 -20.32
N LEU A 86 -12.54 8.24 -19.03
CA LEU A 86 -12.94 7.08 -18.22
C LEU A 86 -14.22 7.46 -17.45
N ALA A 87 -15.30 7.71 -18.20
CA ALA A 87 -16.61 8.02 -17.67
C ALA A 87 -17.60 6.97 -18.22
N ASP A 88 -17.72 5.86 -17.50
CA ASP A 88 -18.89 4.98 -17.41
C ASP A 88 -18.43 3.59 -16.94
N LEU A 89 -18.23 3.42 -15.64
CA LEU A 89 -18.18 2.10 -15.03
C LEU A 89 -19.11 2.07 -13.81
N SER A 90 -20.37 1.72 -14.08
CA SER A 90 -21.28 1.17 -13.09
C SER A 90 -20.69 -0.15 -12.60
N LEU A 91 -20.06 -0.15 -11.42
CA LEU A 91 -19.60 -1.38 -10.76
C LEU A 91 -20.79 -2.09 -10.11
N ASP A 92 -21.32 -3.09 -10.82
CA ASP A 92 -22.18 -4.11 -10.23
C ASP A 92 -21.42 -4.79 -9.09
N THR A 93 -21.97 -4.66 -7.89
CA THR A 93 -21.38 -5.18 -6.65
C THR A 93 -22.13 -6.42 -6.24
N SER A 94 -21.79 -7.52 -6.89
CA SER A 94 -22.18 -8.85 -6.44
C SER A 94 -21.06 -9.83 -6.73
N PHE A 95 -20.05 -9.86 -5.85
CA PHE A 95 -19.12 -10.98 -5.80
C PHE A 95 -19.50 -11.88 -4.63
N SER A 96 -20.34 -12.86 -4.92
CA SER A 96 -20.50 -14.07 -4.10
C SER A 96 -19.45 -15.06 -4.56
N LEU A 97 -18.41 -15.28 -3.76
CA LEU A 97 -17.46 -16.36 -4.00
C LEU A 97 -18.13 -17.69 -3.62
N GLY A 98 -18.61 -18.41 -4.64
CA GLY A 98 -18.97 -19.83 -4.53
C GLY A 98 -17.74 -20.72 -4.31
N PRO A 99 -17.94 -22.02 -4.01
CA PRO A 99 -16.89 -22.88 -3.50
C PRO A 99 -15.87 -23.28 -4.59
N SER A 100 -14.66 -23.58 -4.12
CA SER A 100 -13.45 -23.93 -4.87
C SER A 100 -13.66 -24.71 -6.17
N SER A 101 -13.28 -24.09 -7.28
CA SER A 101 -12.76 -24.79 -8.45
C SER A 101 -11.68 -23.93 -9.11
N THR A 102 -10.45 -24.46 -9.10
CA THR A 102 -9.33 -24.16 -10.00
C THR A 102 -9.14 -22.67 -10.37
N VAL A 103 -8.27 -21.98 -9.62
CA VAL A 103 -7.77 -20.65 -9.99
C VAL A 103 -7.08 -20.77 -11.34
N SER A 104 -7.77 -20.34 -12.40
CA SER A 104 -7.20 -20.21 -13.73
C SER A 104 -6.16 -19.08 -13.66
N GLU A 105 -4.92 -19.35 -14.08
CA GLU A 105 -3.75 -18.42 -14.09
C GLU A 105 -3.93 -17.14 -14.95
N GLY A 106 -5.16 -16.81 -15.37
CA GLY A 106 -5.48 -15.68 -16.25
C GLY A 106 -6.24 -14.51 -15.61
N ILE A 107 -6.43 -14.47 -14.29
CA ILE A 107 -7.38 -13.50 -13.66
C ILE A 107 -6.82 -12.07 -13.52
N LEU A 108 -5.50 -11.83 -13.64
CA LEU A 108 -4.90 -10.48 -13.55
C LEU A 108 -3.83 -10.28 -14.63
N GLY A 109 -4.29 -10.02 -15.85
CA GLY A 109 -3.45 -10.00 -17.05
C GLY A 109 -2.78 -8.66 -17.40
N ASN A 110 -3.17 -7.54 -16.79
CA ASN A 110 -2.56 -6.24 -17.05
C ASN A 110 -2.65 -5.26 -15.86
N ASP A 111 -1.85 -4.20 -15.91
CA ASP A 111 -1.74 -3.20 -14.83
C ASP A 111 -3.02 -2.36 -14.66
N GLU A 112 -3.81 -2.22 -15.72
CA GLU A 112 -5.09 -1.51 -15.69
C GLU A 112 -6.12 -2.24 -14.81
N ASP A 113 -6.13 -3.56 -14.83
CA ASP A 113 -7.01 -4.33 -13.96
C ASP A 113 -6.62 -4.19 -12.49
N TRP A 114 -5.31 -4.20 -12.18
CA TRP A 114 -4.81 -3.88 -10.83
C TRP A 114 -5.20 -2.47 -10.40
N VAL A 115 -5.11 -1.48 -11.29
CA VAL A 115 -5.54 -0.11 -11.03
C VAL A 115 -7.02 -0.07 -10.67
N LYS A 116 -7.90 -0.74 -11.44
CA LYS A 116 -9.33 -0.83 -11.13
C LYS A 116 -9.59 -1.45 -9.76
N TYR A 117 -8.90 -2.54 -9.42
CA TYR A 117 -9.05 -3.19 -8.12
C TYR A 117 -8.63 -2.29 -6.96
N VAL A 118 -7.43 -1.70 -7.03
CA VAL A 118 -6.90 -0.84 -5.96
C VAL A 118 -7.72 0.44 -5.84
N TYR A 119 -8.09 1.06 -6.96
CA TYR A 119 -8.97 2.24 -6.99
C TYR A 119 -10.37 1.96 -6.43
N GLY A 120 -10.83 0.71 -6.54
CA GLY A 120 -12.09 0.27 -5.95
C GLY A 120 -12.07 0.19 -4.43
N PHE A 121 -10.91 0.06 -3.77
CA PHE A 121 -10.85 -0.14 -2.32
C PHE A 121 -11.46 1.03 -1.53
N PRO A 122 -11.06 2.31 -1.72
CA PRO A 122 -11.74 3.40 -1.04
C PRO A 122 -13.25 3.40 -1.30
N GLN A 123 -13.69 3.09 -2.52
CA GLN A 123 -15.12 3.12 -2.89
C GLN A 123 -15.98 2.14 -2.09
N MET A 124 -15.39 1.05 -1.60
CA MET A 124 -16.07 0.10 -0.70
C MET A 124 -16.59 0.80 0.57
N MET A 125 -15.94 1.88 1.01
CA MET A 125 -16.27 2.61 2.22
C MET A 125 -17.53 3.47 2.09
N LEU A 126 -18.00 3.71 0.86
CA LEU A 126 -19.26 4.42 0.61
C LEU A 126 -20.49 3.56 0.89
N LYS A 127 -20.31 2.23 0.97
CA LYS A 127 -21.38 1.27 1.25
C LYS A 127 -21.35 0.90 2.73
N ALA A 128 -22.46 1.17 3.42
CA ALA A 128 -22.58 0.86 4.84
C ALA A 128 -22.23 -0.60 5.13
N GLY A 129 -21.38 -0.83 6.13
CA GLY A 129 -20.96 -2.16 6.56
C GLY A 129 -19.94 -2.86 5.65
N THR A 130 -19.50 -2.21 4.57
CA THR A 130 -18.46 -2.73 3.67
C THR A 130 -17.14 -1.99 3.94
N TYR A 131 -16.03 -2.74 4.00
CA TYR A 131 -14.71 -2.20 4.29
C TYR A 131 -13.69 -2.72 3.29
N PRO A 132 -12.71 -1.90 2.89
CA PRO A 132 -11.63 -2.34 2.03
C PRO A 132 -10.77 -3.42 2.71
N PRO A 133 -10.02 -4.22 1.93
CA PRO A 133 -9.28 -5.37 2.44
C PRO A 133 -8.10 -5.03 3.35
N PHE A 134 -7.89 -3.75 3.66
CA PHE A 134 -6.89 -3.25 4.59
C PHE A 134 -7.49 -2.60 5.84
N VAL A 135 -8.81 -2.41 5.94
CA VAL A 135 -9.50 -1.80 7.09
C VAL A 135 -10.31 -2.86 7.82
N HIS A 136 -9.93 -3.16 9.07
CA HIS A 136 -10.72 -4.05 9.91
C HIS A 136 -11.80 -3.26 10.68
N PRO A 137 -13.07 -3.70 10.70
CA PRO A 137 -14.17 -2.96 11.34
C PRO A 137 -14.03 -2.80 12.86
N THR A 138 -13.21 -3.63 13.52
CA THR A 138 -13.07 -3.63 14.98
C THR A 138 -11.84 -2.87 15.48
N VAL A 139 -10.90 -2.50 14.60
CA VAL A 139 -9.62 -1.90 14.99
C VAL A 139 -9.72 -0.40 15.30
N TYR A 140 -10.58 0.34 14.61
CA TYR A 140 -10.61 1.82 14.68
C TYR A 140 -11.60 2.41 15.67
N ARG A 141 -12.24 1.59 16.50
CA ARG A 141 -13.22 2.10 17.47
C ARG A 141 -12.51 2.59 18.72
N CYS A 142 -12.71 3.86 19.07
CA CYS A 142 -12.30 4.35 20.38
C CYS A 142 -13.21 3.78 21.48
N SER A 143 -12.89 4.04 22.75
CA SER A 143 -13.71 3.65 23.91
C SER A 143 -15.15 4.18 23.85
N GLU A 144 -15.38 5.27 23.12
CA GLU A 144 -16.69 5.89 22.90
C GLU A 144 -17.39 5.36 21.64
N GLY A 145 -16.80 4.38 20.94
CA GLY A 145 -17.36 3.74 19.76
C GLY A 145 -17.23 4.53 18.46
N GLN A 146 -16.57 5.70 18.49
CA GLN A 146 -16.32 6.53 17.32
C GLN A 146 -15.14 6.00 16.50
N VAL A 147 -15.16 6.26 15.19
CA VAL A 147 -14.01 6.01 14.29
C VAL A 147 -12.97 7.09 14.52
N LEU A 148 -11.69 6.72 14.54
CA LEU A 148 -10.59 7.67 14.68
C LEU A 148 -10.64 8.78 13.62
N GLU A 149 -10.34 10.00 14.05
CA GLU A 149 -10.59 11.24 13.33
C GLU A 149 -9.99 11.27 11.92
N ALA A 150 -8.70 10.96 11.77
CA ALA A 150 -8.03 10.98 10.47
C ALA A 150 -8.74 10.09 9.43
N LEU A 151 -9.18 8.90 9.85
CA LEU A 151 -9.89 7.96 8.99
C LEU A 151 -11.32 8.45 8.69
N ALA A 152 -12.01 9.01 9.67
CA ALA A 152 -13.34 9.58 9.49
C ALA A 152 -13.33 10.78 8.51
N ILE A 153 -12.35 11.69 8.63
CA ILE A 153 -12.17 12.83 7.71
C ILE A 153 -11.90 12.32 6.29
N ALA A 154 -11.04 11.31 6.13
CA ALA A 154 -10.78 10.70 4.82
C ALA A 154 -12.06 10.14 4.17
N PHE A 155 -12.97 9.55 4.96
CA PHE A 155 -14.26 9.07 4.45
C PHE A 155 -15.14 10.21 3.98
N CYS A 156 -15.23 11.29 4.77
CA CYS A 156 -15.97 12.48 4.40
C CYS A 156 -15.43 13.12 3.11
N CYS A 157 -14.11 13.17 2.95
CA CYS A 157 -13.46 13.66 1.73
C CYS A 157 -13.78 12.76 0.54
N LEU A 158 -13.71 11.44 0.70
CA LEU A 158 -14.03 10.48 -0.36
C LEU A 158 -15.50 10.56 -0.78
N GLY A 159 -16.42 10.67 0.18
CA GLY A 159 -17.84 10.86 -0.09
C GLY A 159 -18.11 12.14 -0.86
N SER A 160 -17.46 13.25 -0.44
CA SER A 160 -17.54 14.54 -1.14
C SER A 160 -16.98 14.48 -2.55
N TYR A 161 -15.87 13.75 -2.75
CA TYR A 161 -15.26 13.52 -4.05
C TYR A 161 -16.16 12.74 -5.01
N ASN A 162 -16.78 11.66 -4.54
CA ASN A 162 -17.68 10.86 -5.37
C ASN A 162 -19.02 11.55 -5.65
N ALA A 163 -19.49 12.41 -4.75
CA ALA A 163 -20.70 13.19 -4.95
C ALA A 163 -20.49 14.46 -5.78
N ALA A 164 -19.23 14.83 -6.08
CA ALA A 164 -18.92 16.06 -6.79
C ALA A 164 -19.39 16.01 -8.24
N MET A 165 -20.13 17.05 -8.65
CA MET A 165 -20.43 17.28 -10.06
C MET A 165 -19.18 17.77 -10.80
N ASN A 166 -19.18 17.69 -12.14
CA ASN A 166 -18.05 18.14 -12.97
C ASN A 166 -17.61 19.59 -12.66
N SER A 167 -18.56 20.49 -12.37
CA SER A 167 -18.29 21.88 -12.00
C SER A 167 -17.64 22.05 -10.62
N SER A 168 -17.75 21.07 -9.72
CA SER A 168 -17.23 21.11 -8.35
C SER A 168 -16.09 20.11 -8.09
N GLN A 169 -15.65 19.37 -9.10
CA GLN A 169 -14.53 18.42 -9.03
C GLN A 169 -13.26 19.06 -8.47
N HIS A 170 -12.94 20.29 -8.91
CA HIS A 170 -11.77 21.02 -8.41
C HIS A 170 -11.86 21.28 -6.90
N PHE A 171 -13.05 21.61 -6.38
CA PHE A 171 -13.23 21.82 -4.94
C PHE A 171 -13.01 20.52 -4.15
N ALA A 172 -13.52 19.38 -4.63
CA ALA A 172 -13.29 18.10 -3.98
C ALA A 172 -11.81 17.70 -3.97
N HIS A 173 -11.11 17.92 -5.09
CA HIS A 173 -9.66 17.74 -5.17
C HIS A 173 -8.89 18.65 -4.20
N ALA A 174 -9.28 19.93 -4.11
CA ALA A 174 -8.67 20.87 -3.19
C ALA A 174 -8.89 20.46 -1.72
N LEU A 175 -10.06 19.91 -1.39
CA LEU A 175 -10.34 19.37 -0.07
C LEU A 175 -9.45 18.17 0.27
N ILE A 176 -9.34 17.19 -0.63
CA ILE A 176 -8.42 16.04 -0.45
C ILE A 176 -6.98 16.51 -0.25
N ASN A 177 -6.51 17.44 -1.09
CA ASN A 177 -5.16 17.99 -0.99
C ASN A 177 -4.93 18.67 0.36
N LYS A 178 -5.87 19.52 0.79
CA LYS A 178 -5.79 20.23 2.07
C LYS A 178 -5.70 19.27 3.26
N GLU A 179 -6.60 18.29 3.33
CA GLU A 179 -6.64 17.35 4.45
C GLU A 179 -5.43 16.41 4.45
N ARG A 180 -4.90 16.05 3.28
CA ARG A 180 -3.63 15.32 3.16
C ARG A 180 -2.44 16.14 3.69
N ASP A 181 -2.34 17.40 3.28
CA ASP A 181 -1.25 18.28 3.71
C ASP A 181 -1.32 18.54 5.23
N GLN A 182 -2.53 18.69 5.77
CA GLN A 182 -2.76 18.83 7.20
C GLN A 182 -2.34 17.56 7.95
N LEU A 183 -2.74 16.38 7.46
CA LEU A 183 -2.35 15.09 8.02
C LEU A 183 -0.82 14.93 8.11
N VAL A 184 -0.09 15.31 7.06
CA VAL A 184 1.39 15.26 7.05
C VAL A 184 1.99 16.19 8.10
N LYS A 185 1.44 17.40 8.26
CA LYS A 185 1.88 18.38 9.28
C LYS A 185 1.63 17.90 10.70
N ASP A 186 0.51 17.22 10.93
CA ASP A 186 0.11 16.76 12.27
C ASP A 186 0.73 15.41 12.64
N PHE A 187 1.19 14.63 11.66
CA PHE A 187 1.72 13.29 11.88
C PHE A 187 2.83 13.19 12.95
N PRO A 188 3.80 14.12 13.05
CA PRO A 188 4.80 14.09 14.11
C PRO A 188 4.18 14.12 15.51
N ARG A 189 3.11 14.91 15.70
CA ARG A 189 2.39 14.98 16.98
C ARG A 189 1.69 13.66 17.29
N VAL A 190 1.10 13.02 16.28
CA VAL A 190 0.49 11.68 16.40
C VAL A 190 1.55 10.66 16.85
N CYS A 191 2.72 10.64 16.21
CA CYS A 191 3.80 9.71 16.55
C CYS A 191 4.34 9.88 17.97
N SER A 192 4.45 11.12 18.47
CA SER A 192 5.03 11.40 19.79
C SER A 192 4.07 11.18 20.96
N SER A 193 2.76 11.16 20.71
CA SER A 193 1.76 11.26 21.78
C SER A 193 0.65 10.21 21.75
N GLN A 194 0.56 9.39 20.69
CA GLN A 194 -0.60 8.53 20.47
C GLN A 194 -0.25 7.06 20.25
N SER A 195 -1.24 6.21 20.51
CA SER A 195 -1.17 4.76 20.33
C SER A 195 -0.97 4.35 18.86
N GLU A 196 -0.40 3.17 18.64
CA GLU A 196 -0.19 2.53 17.33
C GLU A 196 -1.42 2.57 16.41
N VAL A 197 -2.63 2.44 16.98
CA VAL A 197 -3.88 2.48 16.22
C VAL A 197 -4.13 3.86 15.58
N TRP A 198 -3.68 4.95 16.20
CA TRP A 198 -3.80 6.31 15.65
C TRP A 198 -2.82 6.55 14.49
N VAL A 199 -1.60 6.04 14.62
CA VAL A 199 -0.62 6.03 13.53
C VAL A 199 -1.18 5.23 12.35
N LEU A 200 -1.74 4.06 12.60
CA LEU A 200 -2.37 3.21 11.59
C LEU A 200 -3.55 3.92 10.90
N ALA A 201 -4.44 4.59 11.65
CA ALA A 201 -5.54 5.35 11.07
C ALA A 201 -5.04 6.49 10.17
N SER A 202 -3.96 7.15 10.55
CA SER A 202 -3.31 8.19 9.73
C SER A 202 -2.73 7.61 8.44
N VAL A 203 -2.05 6.46 8.51
CA VAL A 203 -1.54 5.76 7.31
C VAL A 203 -2.68 5.35 6.39
N HIS A 204 -3.82 4.89 6.92
CA HIS A 204 -5.00 4.54 6.13
C HIS A 204 -5.62 5.74 5.44
N ALA A 205 -5.78 6.86 6.14
CA ALA A 205 -6.25 8.11 5.54
C ALA A 205 -5.35 8.53 4.38
N MET A 206 -4.02 8.47 4.57
CA MET A 206 -3.05 8.75 3.52
C MET A 206 -3.15 7.77 2.34
N CYS A 207 -3.36 6.47 2.58
CA CYS A 207 -3.61 5.49 1.51
C CYS A 207 -4.85 5.85 0.68
N ILE A 208 -5.94 6.26 1.32
CA ILE A 208 -7.17 6.68 0.63
C ILE A 208 -6.88 7.87 -0.29
N TYR A 209 -6.22 8.91 0.24
CA TYR A 209 -5.86 10.08 -0.56
C TYR A 209 -4.93 9.72 -1.73
N GLN A 210 -3.93 8.88 -1.50
CA GLN A 210 -2.98 8.46 -2.54
C GLN A 210 -3.64 7.62 -3.63
N ILE A 211 -4.49 6.66 -3.26
CA ILE A 211 -5.22 5.84 -4.24
C ILE A 211 -6.10 6.72 -5.14
N VAL A 212 -6.88 7.64 -4.53
CA VAL A 212 -7.76 8.52 -5.30
C VAL A 212 -6.95 9.46 -6.20
N SER A 213 -5.85 10.02 -5.70
CA SER A 213 -5.02 10.96 -6.46
C SER A 213 -4.20 10.31 -7.58
N PHE A 214 -3.56 9.15 -7.37
CA PHE A 214 -2.77 8.48 -8.40
C PHE A 214 -3.63 7.87 -9.50
N PHE A 215 -4.67 7.14 -9.10
CA PHE A 215 -5.43 6.27 -9.99
C PHE A 215 -6.75 6.88 -10.46
N GLY A 216 -7.10 8.07 -9.95
CA GLY A 216 -8.20 8.87 -10.48
C GLY A 216 -7.93 9.45 -11.87
N PRO A 217 -8.93 10.09 -12.49
CA PRO A 217 -8.81 10.63 -13.86
C PRO A 217 -7.93 11.89 -13.96
N SER A 218 -7.61 12.55 -12.86
CA SER A 218 -6.88 13.83 -12.86
C SER A 218 -5.36 13.63 -12.85
N GLY A 219 -4.69 14.02 -13.94
CA GLY A 219 -3.22 14.03 -14.01
C GLY A 219 -2.57 15.05 -13.05
N GLU A 220 -3.26 16.14 -12.70
CA GLU A 220 -2.78 17.08 -11.69
C GLU A 220 -2.77 16.44 -10.30
N GLN A 221 -3.81 15.67 -9.98
CA GLN A 221 -3.86 14.94 -8.73
C GLN A 221 -2.76 13.88 -8.66
N ALA A 222 -2.47 13.17 -9.76
CA ALA A 222 -1.38 12.20 -9.80
C ALA A 222 -0.02 12.86 -9.50
N ARG A 223 0.26 14.06 -10.05
CA ARG A 223 1.47 14.83 -9.73
C ARG A 223 1.53 15.23 -8.25
N ASN A 224 0.42 15.68 -7.68
CA ASN A 224 0.35 16.00 -6.25
C ASN A 224 0.56 14.76 -5.38
N ALA A 225 -0.01 13.61 -5.77
CA ALA A 225 0.18 12.32 -5.12
C ALA A 225 1.67 11.91 -5.11
N GLN A 226 2.34 12.02 -6.26
CA GLN A 226 3.77 11.77 -6.41
C GLN A 226 4.62 12.62 -5.45
N LEU A 227 4.35 13.91 -5.31
CA LEU A 227 5.05 14.78 -4.35
C LEU A 227 4.86 14.33 -2.89
N GLN A 228 3.73 13.69 -2.61
CA GLN A 228 3.32 13.29 -1.28
C GLN A 228 3.65 11.83 -0.96
N GLN A 229 4.11 11.08 -1.96
CA GLN A 229 4.45 9.67 -1.83
C GLN A 229 5.56 9.39 -0.81
N PRO A 230 6.67 10.18 -0.75
CA PRO A 230 7.70 9.98 0.27
C PRO A 230 7.16 10.04 1.70
N TRP A 231 6.13 10.85 1.95
CA TRP A 231 5.48 10.91 3.27
C TRP A 231 4.72 9.64 3.59
N LEU A 232 3.95 9.07 2.65
CA LEU A 232 3.27 7.79 2.85
C LEU A 232 4.29 6.69 3.19
N LEU A 233 5.42 6.64 2.47
CA LEU A 233 6.49 5.67 2.74
C LEU A 233 7.09 5.87 4.14
N LYS A 234 7.41 7.12 4.51
CA LYS A 234 7.97 7.46 5.83
C LYS A 234 7.00 7.12 6.97
N MET A 235 5.72 7.42 6.83
CA MET A 235 4.67 7.09 7.79
C MET A 235 4.54 5.57 7.96
N THR A 236 4.57 4.82 6.85
CA THR A 236 4.44 3.35 6.86
C THR A 236 5.66 2.68 7.50
N ARG A 237 6.88 3.15 7.21
CA ARG A 237 8.09 2.70 7.90
C ARG A 237 8.07 2.98 9.39
N HIS A 238 7.48 4.10 9.81
CA HIS A 238 7.32 4.41 11.23
C HIS A 238 6.33 3.43 11.89
N LEU A 239 5.16 3.22 11.28
CA LEU A 239 4.18 2.22 11.73
C LEU A 239 4.80 0.83 11.88
N ALA A 240 5.55 0.36 10.88
CA ALA A 240 6.20 -0.94 10.92
C ALA A 240 7.21 -1.07 12.09
N ARG A 241 8.00 -0.01 12.34
CA ARG A 241 8.94 0.04 13.47
C ARG A 241 8.21 0.01 14.81
N LEU A 242 7.16 0.81 14.95
CA LEU A 242 6.32 0.86 16.15
C LEU A 242 5.70 -0.53 16.44
N HIS A 243 5.15 -1.18 15.42
CA HIS A 243 4.55 -2.50 15.56
C HIS A 243 5.55 -3.58 15.98
N LYS A 244 6.73 -3.57 15.36
CA LYS A 244 7.81 -4.50 15.71
C LYS A 244 8.25 -4.33 17.16
N GLN A 245 8.33 -3.09 17.66
CA GLN A 245 8.67 -2.81 19.05
C GLN A 245 7.57 -3.30 19.99
N SER A 246 6.29 -3.00 19.71
CA SER A 246 5.16 -3.45 20.53
C SER A 246 5.06 -4.98 20.62
N THR A 247 5.23 -5.67 19.49
CA THR A 247 5.14 -7.14 19.43
C THR A 247 6.31 -7.81 20.16
N SER A 248 7.50 -7.21 20.16
CA SER A 248 8.65 -7.75 20.91
C SER A 248 8.48 -7.74 22.42
N LEU A 249 7.54 -6.93 22.94
CA LEU A 249 7.29 -6.76 24.36
C LEU A 249 6.11 -7.60 24.87
N CYS A 250 5.29 -8.19 23.99
CA CYS A 250 4.06 -8.89 24.36
C CYS A 250 3.77 -10.04 23.40
N GLU A 251 3.61 -11.26 23.94
CA GLU A 251 3.14 -12.44 23.20
C GLU A 251 1.68 -12.20 22.71
N PRO A 252 1.42 -12.19 21.39
CA PRO A 252 0.11 -11.87 20.85
C PRO A 252 -0.82 -13.09 20.95
N THR A 253 -1.30 -13.37 22.15
CA THR A 253 -2.24 -14.47 22.42
C THR A 253 -3.70 -14.08 22.22
N TRP A 254 -3.98 -12.79 21.99
CA TRP A 254 -5.34 -12.26 21.88
C TRP A 254 -5.68 -11.87 20.44
N TRP A 255 -6.86 -12.30 19.96
CA TRP A 255 -7.45 -11.95 18.66
C TRP A 255 -7.35 -10.46 18.28
N GLU A 256 -7.50 -9.52 19.21
CA GLU A 256 -7.42 -8.08 18.96
C GLU A 256 -6.01 -7.69 18.49
N SER A 257 -4.98 -8.24 19.14
CA SER A 257 -3.58 -8.06 18.74
C SER A 257 -3.31 -8.69 17.38
N TRP A 258 -3.87 -9.88 17.13
CA TRP A 258 -3.80 -10.51 15.81
C TRP A 258 -4.48 -9.66 14.74
N ALA A 259 -5.68 -9.14 15.00
CA ALA A 259 -6.44 -8.33 14.06
C ALA A 259 -5.71 -7.03 13.75
N LEU A 260 -5.11 -6.38 14.76
CA LEU A 260 -4.28 -5.21 14.58
C LEU A 260 -3.03 -5.51 13.73
N GLY A 261 -2.28 -6.57 14.07
CA GLY A 261 -1.10 -6.98 13.31
C GLY A 261 -1.42 -7.36 11.87
N GLU A 262 -2.50 -8.10 11.66
CA GLU A 262 -3.01 -8.46 10.33
C GLU A 262 -3.44 -7.22 9.52
N THR A 263 -4.03 -6.22 10.19
CA THR A 263 -4.39 -4.92 9.58
C THR A 263 -3.14 -4.17 9.14
N ILE A 264 -2.12 -4.08 9.99
CA ILE A 264 -0.85 -3.41 9.68
C ILE A 264 -0.15 -4.12 8.52
N ARG A 265 -0.11 -5.45 8.53
CA ARG A 265 0.50 -6.28 7.48
C ARG A 265 -0.18 -6.06 6.13
N ARG A 266 -1.52 -6.05 6.08
CA ARG A 266 -2.31 -5.68 4.87
C ARG A 266 -2.02 -4.26 4.39
N THR A 267 -1.83 -3.34 5.33
CA THR A 267 -1.53 -1.93 5.04
C THR A 267 -0.16 -1.77 4.40
N ILE A 268 0.88 -2.41 4.94
CA ILE A 268 2.23 -2.35 4.37
C ILE A 268 2.24 -2.90 2.93
N LEU A 269 1.58 -4.03 2.71
CA LEU A 269 1.44 -4.62 1.37
C LEU A 269 0.68 -3.69 0.41
N LEU A 270 -0.39 -3.04 0.88
CA LEU A 270 -1.12 -2.04 0.09
C LEU A 270 -0.23 -0.85 -0.28
N VAL A 271 0.51 -0.29 0.67
CA VAL A 271 1.40 0.86 0.41
C VAL A 271 2.46 0.48 -0.62
N ASN A 272 3.04 -0.72 -0.51
CA ASN A 272 3.96 -1.23 -1.52
C ASN A 272 3.26 -1.37 -2.89
N THR A 273 2.02 -1.87 -2.91
CA THR A 273 1.22 -2.00 -4.14
C THR A 273 0.96 -0.63 -4.78
N ILE A 274 0.55 0.38 -4.01
CA ILE A 274 0.35 1.75 -4.49
C ILE A 274 1.65 2.27 -5.13
N ASN A 275 2.78 2.13 -4.42
CA ASN A 275 4.08 2.64 -4.85
C ASN A 275 4.60 1.98 -6.13
N CYS A 276 4.47 0.66 -6.25
CA CYS A 276 4.90 -0.05 -7.45
C CYS A 276 3.95 0.20 -8.63
N LEU A 277 2.63 0.16 -8.37
CA LEU A 277 1.63 0.29 -9.41
C LEU A 277 1.62 1.70 -10.01
N SER A 278 1.77 2.76 -9.19
CA SER A 278 1.85 4.14 -9.68
C SER A 278 2.98 4.33 -10.70
N CYS A 279 4.16 3.75 -10.48
CA CYS A 279 5.26 3.77 -11.43
C CYS A 279 4.97 2.96 -12.69
N ARG A 280 4.45 1.73 -12.53
CA ARG A 280 4.15 0.84 -13.66
C ARG A 280 3.15 1.44 -14.65
N VAL A 281 2.14 2.15 -14.15
CA VAL A 281 1.15 2.83 -15.01
C VAL A 281 1.53 4.26 -15.38
N GLY A 282 2.79 4.66 -15.15
CA GLY A 282 3.31 5.99 -15.55
C GLY A 282 2.67 7.16 -14.81
N ARG A 283 2.03 6.93 -13.66
CA ARG A 283 1.45 7.95 -12.78
C ARG A 283 2.47 8.55 -11.81
N GLN A 284 3.60 7.86 -11.64
CA GLN A 284 4.76 8.32 -10.90
C GLN A 284 6.01 8.21 -11.76
N ASP A 285 6.83 9.26 -11.74
CA ASP A 285 8.15 9.28 -12.38
C ASP A 285 9.10 8.28 -11.68
N LEU A 286 9.75 7.43 -12.48
CA LEU A 286 10.72 6.45 -11.98
C LEU A 286 11.92 7.11 -11.27
N TYR A 287 12.28 8.34 -11.63
CA TYR A 287 13.37 9.06 -10.97
C TYR A 287 13.05 9.43 -9.51
N LEU A 288 11.77 9.59 -9.18
CA LEU A 288 11.29 9.88 -7.83
C LEU A 288 10.81 8.63 -7.09
N TYR A 289 11.00 7.46 -7.67
CA TYR A 289 10.65 6.20 -7.02
C TYR A 289 11.62 5.90 -5.89
N GLU A 290 11.05 5.66 -4.72
CA GLU A 290 11.76 5.15 -3.56
C GLU A 290 11.05 3.87 -3.10
N PRO A 291 11.75 2.73 -2.94
CA PRO A 291 11.11 1.51 -2.46
C PRO A 291 10.69 1.68 -0.99
N LEU A 292 9.56 1.08 -0.59
CA LEU A 292 9.06 1.20 0.79
C LEU A 292 10.08 0.67 1.80
N ASP A 293 10.62 -0.52 1.59
CA ASP A 293 11.77 -1.14 2.23
C ASP A 293 11.71 -2.61 1.79
N GLU A 294 12.67 -3.04 0.98
CA GLU A 294 12.65 -4.39 0.40
C GLU A 294 12.68 -5.48 1.47
N ASN A 295 13.40 -5.24 2.57
CA ASN A 295 13.46 -6.17 3.69
C ASN A 295 12.16 -6.16 4.48
N LEU A 296 11.49 -5.01 4.60
CA LEU A 296 10.19 -4.95 5.24
C LEU A 296 9.16 -5.78 4.47
N VAL A 297 9.09 -5.63 3.14
CA VAL A 297 8.06 -6.31 2.34
C VAL A 297 8.35 -7.81 2.17
N SER A 298 9.60 -8.17 1.87
CA SER A 298 9.99 -9.57 1.63
C SER A 298 9.85 -10.47 2.86
N ASN A 299 9.98 -9.92 4.07
CA ASN A 299 9.87 -10.68 5.31
C ASN A 299 8.44 -10.73 5.88
N LEU A 300 7.45 -10.12 5.24
CA LEU A 300 6.06 -10.20 5.70
C LEU A 300 5.39 -11.50 5.25
N PRO A 301 4.67 -12.20 6.13
CA PRO A 301 3.86 -13.34 5.70
C PRO A 301 2.71 -12.86 4.80
N LEU A 302 2.26 -13.77 3.93
CA LEU A 302 1.09 -13.53 3.09
C LEU A 302 -0.16 -13.23 3.93
N PRO A 303 -1.11 -12.44 3.40
CA PRO A 303 -2.35 -12.20 4.11
C PRO A 303 -3.14 -13.43 4.48
N ALA A 304 -3.71 -13.39 5.69
CA ALA A 304 -4.68 -14.40 6.09
C ALA A 304 -5.84 -14.43 5.10
N LEU A 305 -6.50 -15.57 4.98
CA LEU A 305 -7.65 -15.69 4.09
C LEU A 305 -8.78 -14.75 4.52
N THR A 306 -9.59 -14.30 3.57
CA THR A 306 -10.73 -13.41 3.79
C THR A 306 -11.73 -13.98 4.81
N THR A 307 -11.86 -15.30 4.84
CA THR A 307 -12.64 -16.03 5.86
C THR A 307 -12.13 -15.72 7.25
N LEU A 308 -10.84 -15.86 7.52
CA LEU A 308 -10.29 -15.59 8.85
C LEU A 308 -10.29 -14.08 9.17
N TRP A 309 -9.95 -13.25 8.18
CA TRP A 309 -9.92 -11.79 8.28
C TRP A 309 -11.27 -11.18 8.67
N GLY A 310 -12.38 -11.73 8.19
CA GLY A 310 -13.71 -11.17 8.46
C GLY A 310 -14.26 -11.45 9.87
N ALA A 311 -13.49 -12.06 10.77
CA ALA A 311 -13.94 -12.40 12.11
C ALA A 311 -14.05 -11.14 12.98
N LYS A 312 -15.17 -10.95 13.69
CA LYS A 312 -15.46 -9.76 14.49
C LYS A 312 -15.32 -9.98 16.00
N SER A 313 -14.97 -11.20 16.40
CA SER A 313 -14.68 -11.57 17.79
C SER A 313 -13.65 -12.69 17.86
N ALA A 314 -13.03 -12.83 19.03
CA ALA A 314 -12.11 -13.94 19.33
C ALA A 314 -12.78 -15.30 19.15
N THR A 315 -14.04 -15.44 19.57
CA THR A 315 -14.80 -16.69 19.42
C THR A 315 -15.01 -17.06 17.96
N GLU A 316 -15.43 -16.11 17.13
CA GLU A 316 -15.62 -16.32 15.70
C GLU A 316 -14.30 -16.63 15.00
N TRP A 317 -13.22 -15.96 15.38
CA TRP A 317 -11.88 -16.21 14.85
C TRP A 317 -11.40 -17.62 15.15
N GLU A 318 -11.54 -18.10 16.39
CA GLU A 318 -11.18 -19.48 16.76
C GLU A 318 -12.03 -20.51 16.03
N THR A 319 -13.35 -20.32 15.95
CA THR A 319 -14.23 -21.23 15.19
C THR A 319 -13.81 -21.32 13.73
N ARG A 320 -13.49 -20.19 13.09
CA ARG A 320 -13.04 -20.18 11.68
C ARG A 320 -11.67 -20.83 11.51
N LYS A 321 -10.73 -20.66 12.43
CA LYS A 321 -9.44 -21.40 12.41
C LYS A 321 -9.65 -22.90 12.48
N LEU A 322 -10.52 -23.37 13.37
CA LEU A 322 -10.82 -24.80 13.52
C LEU A 322 -11.44 -25.38 12.24
N LEU A 323 -12.44 -24.70 11.65
CA LEU A 323 -13.08 -25.12 10.39
C LEU A 323 -12.10 -25.15 9.20
N MET A 324 -11.07 -24.31 9.22
CA MET A 324 -10.02 -24.31 8.20
C MET A 324 -9.00 -25.44 8.41
N ALA A 325 -8.78 -25.87 9.65
CA ALA A 325 -7.89 -26.97 9.99
C ALA A 325 -8.54 -28.35 9.77
N ASP A 326 -9.86 -28.42 9.91
CA ASP A 326 -10.66 -29.64 9.74
C ASP A 326 -11.97 -29.30 9.01
N PRO A 327 -12.00 -29.43 7.67
CA PRO A 327 -13.17 -29.12 6.84
C PRO A 327 -14.40 -29.99 7.14
N ASP A 328 -14.21 -31.16 7.77
CA ASP A 328 -15.26 -32.14 8.01
C ASP A 328 -16.13 -31.80 9.24
N LEU A 329 -15.73 -30.81 10.06
CA LEU A 329 -16.50 -30.28 11.19
C LEU A 329 -17.66 -29.36 10.81
N GLY A 330 -17.74 -28.95 9.54
CA GLY A 330 -18.76 -28.02 9.03
C GLY A 330 -19.92 -28.67 8.25
N ALA A 331 -19.94 -30.01 8.14
CA ALA A 331 -20.90 -30.78 7.35
C ALA A 331 -22.09 -31.31 8.18
#